data_AF-A0A239PG88-F1
#
_entry.id   AF-A0A239PG88-F1
#
_cell.length_a   1.000
_cell.length_b   1.000
_cell.length_c   1.000
_cell.angle_alpha   90.00
_cell.angle_beta   90.00
_cell.angle_gamma   90.00
#
_symmetry.space_group_name_H-M   'P 1'
#
loop_
_entity.id
_entity.type
_entity.pdbx_description
1 polymer ?
#
loop_
_entity_poly.entity_id
_entity_poly.type
_entity_poly.pdbx_seq_one_letter_code
_entity_poly.pdbx_strand_id
1 'polypeptide(L)'
;MNESQQWSIDQTVRSAERQWRRQHVRPADLARLSRDLRDDLTAAADEGVAAADLVGPDVRGFARRLADEAGVERVPYAYDRLLLTALPGLAFAYALLYGYIAGPTAPPSDEPSLAAVIATYAVLAALVLATSLVTVWFRLRHLPAMPHTVLAMALLLPLAGALATPVTVAFAATVNYSNALPVLAIECALMGAALAGAIVLARRWALRGWASIPAPHLSATQA
;
A
#
# COMPACT_ATOMS: atom_id res chain seq x y z
N MET A 1 -17.78 -26.70 -39.60
CA MET A 1 -16.41 -26.13 -39.72
C MET A 1 -16.38 -24.91 -38.82
N ASN A 2 -15.82 -25.07 -37.62
CA ASN A 2 -15.63 -23.95 -36.70
C ASN A 2 -14.47 -23.11 -37.23
N GLU A 3 -14.72 -21.83 -37.47
CA GLU A 3 -13.68 -20.80 -37.50
C GLU A 3 -12.97 -20.86 -36.14
N SER A 4 -11.91 -21.65 -36.05
CA SER A 4 -10.97 -21.60 -34.95
C SER A 4 -10.50 -20.16 -34.87
N GLN A 5 -11.06 -19.44 -33.90
CA GLN A 5 -10.80 -18.05 -33.60
C GLN A 5 -9.28 -17.86 -33.60
N GLN A 6 -8.71 -17.35 -34.69
CA GLN A 6 -7.28 -17.11 -34.80
C GLN A 6 -6.98 -15.90 -33.93
N TRP A 7 -6.58 -16.18 -32.70
CA TRP A 7 -6.11 -15.15 -31.81
C TRP A 7 -4.81 -14.59 -32.36
N SER A 8 -4.77 -13.28 -32.60
CA SER A 8 -3.52 -12.63 -32.97
C SER A 8 -2.56 -12.66 -31.78
N ILE A 9 -1.25 -12.60 -32.05
CA ILE A 9 -0.19 -12.53 -31.03
C ILE A 9 -0.54 -11.46 -29.98
N ASP A 10 -0.96 -10.27 -30.42
CA ASP A 10 -1.33 -9.18 -29.52
C ASP A 10 -2.57 -9.45 -28.66
N GLN A 11 -3.53 -10.25 -29.14
CA GLN A 11 -4.69 -10.62 -28.33
C GLN A 11 -4.30 -11.62 -27.24
N THR A 12 -3.45 -12.59 -27.59
CA THR A 12 -2.90 -13.58 -26.67
C THR A 12 -2.08 -12.92 -25.57
N VAL A 13 -1.11 -12.06 -25.96
CA VAL A 13 -0.29 -11.29 -25.01
C VAL A 13 -1.16 -10.40 -24.12
N ARG A 14 -2.15 -9.66 -24.68
CA ARG A 14 -3.06 -8.83 -23.87
C ARG A 14 -3.94 -9.62 -22.91
N SER A 15 -4.27 -10.87 -23.22
CA SER A 15 -5.06 -11.74 -22.34
C SER A 15 -4.19 -12.34 -21.23
N ALA A 16 -2.98 -12.79 -21.56
CA ALA A 16 -1.98 -13.23 -20.60
C ALA A 16 -1.62 -12.11 -19.61
N GLU A 17 -1.36 -10.89 -20.10
CA GLU A 17 -1.12 -9.72 -19.26
C GLU A 17 -2.28 -9.42 -18.30
N ARG A 18 -3.53 -9.49 -18.80
CA ARG A 18 -4.71 -9.30 -17.95
C ARG A 18 -4.76 -10.33 -16.83
N GLN A 19 -4.35 -11.56 -17.10
CA GLN A 19 -4.28 -12.62 -16.11
C GLN A 19 -3.13 -12.42 -15.11
N TRP A 20 -1.95 -12.00 -15.55
CA TRP A 20 -0.82 -11.68 -14.67
C TRP A 20 -1.11 -10.50 -13.75
N ARG A 21 -1.79 -9.46 -14.25
CA ARG A 21 -2.26 -8.33 -13.42
C ARG A 21 -3.24 -8.79 -12.34
N ARG A 22 -4.15 -9.72 -12.67
CA ARG A 22 -5.06 -10.34 -11.69
C ARG A 22 -4.33 -11.18 -10.64
N GLN A 23 -3.18 -11.76 -11.00
CA GLN A 23 -2.33 -12.51 -10.08
C GLN A 23 -1.32 -11.63 -9.33
N HIS A 24 -1.39 -10.31 -9.49
CA HIS A 24 -0.52 -9.34 -8.83
C HIS A 24 0.98 -9.57 -9.13
N VAL A 25 1.29 -10.02 -10.34
CA VAL A 25 2.65 -10.05 -10.89
C VAL A 25 3.22 -8.64 -10.92
N ARG A 26 4.49 -8.46 -10.52
CA ARG A 26 5.13 -7.14 -10.51
C ARG A 26 5.19 -6.55 -11.93
N PRO A 27 5.14 -5.21 -12.10
CA PRO A 27 5.19 -4.59 -13.42
C PRO A 27 6.45 -4.94 -14.22
N ALA A 28 7.61 -5.05 -13.56
CA ALA A 28 8.87 -5.44 -14.20
C ALA A 28 8.82 -6.87 -14.74
N ASP A 29 8.35 -7.81 -13.91
CA ASP A 29 8.18 -9.22 -14.30
C ASP A 29 7.09 -9.36 -15.36
N LEU A 30 6.03 -8.53 -15.31
CA LEU A 30 4.99 -8.50 -16.32
C LEU A 30 5.53 -8.02 -17.68
N ALA A 31 6.35 -6.96 -17.68
CA ALA A 31 6.97 -6.46 -18.91
C ALA A 31 7.94 -7.47 -19.50
N ARG A 32 8.71 -8.16 -18.64
CA ARG A 32 9.59 -9.26 -19.05
C ARG A 32 8.78 -10.43 -19.62
N LEU A 33 7.82 -10.98 -18.88
CA LEU A 33 6.95 -12.08 -19.33
C LEU A 33 6.18 -11.75 -20.61
N SER A 34 5.71 -10.50 -20.77
CA SER A 34 5.02 -10.04 -21.97
C SER A 34 5.96 -9.96 -23.18
N ARG A 35 7.21 -9.56 -22.97
CA ARG A 35 8.25 -9.57 -24.01
C ARG A 35 8.62 -11.00 -24.38
N ASP A 36 9.00 -11.81 -23.40
CA ASP A 36 9.40 -13.21 -23.61
C ASP A 36 8.28 -13.99 -24.34
N LEU A 37 7.02 -13.85 -23.91
CA LEU A 37 5.88 -14.47 -24.58
C LEU A 37 5.66 -13.95 -26.01
N ARG A 38 5.87 -12.65 -26.25
CA ARG A 38 5.74 -12.09 -27.61
C ARG A 38 6.85 -12.62 -28.51
N ASP A 39 8.08 -12.72 -28.00
CA ASP A 39 9.22 -13.24 -28.74
C ASP A 39 9.00 -14.72 -29.10
N ASP A 40 8.54 -15.54 -28.14
CA ASP A 40 8.20 -16.96 -28.37
C ASP A 40 7.08 -17.13 -29.41
N LEU A 41 6.02 -16.32 -29.32
CA LEU A 41 4.91 -16.37 -30.28
C LEU A 41 5.29 -15.89 -31.67
N THR A 42 6.24 -14.95 -31.77
CA THR A 42 6.75 -14.46 -33.05
C THR A 42 7.64 -15.51 -33.70
N ALA A 43 8.55 -16.12 -32.94
CA ALA A 43 9.37 -17.23 -33.41
C ALA A 43 8.51 -18.42 -33.89
N ALA A 44 7.46 -18.78 -33.14
CA ALA A 44 6.52 -19.81 -33.55
C ALA A 44 5.79 -19.46 -34.86
N ALA A 45 5.41 -18.19 -35.05
CA ALA A 45 4.76 -17.73 -36.27
C ALA A 45 5.70 -17.77 -37.48
N ASP A 46 6.98 -17.47 -37.30
CA ASP A 46 8.02 -17.60 -38.34
C ASP A 46 8.22 -19.06 -38.77
N GLU A 47 7.99 -20.01 -37.86
CA GLU A 47 7.96 -21.45 -38.12
C GLU A 47 6.60 -21.95 -38.68
N GLY A 48 5.63 -21.06 -38.88
CA GLY A 48 4.30 -21.39 -39.38
C GLY A 48 3.36 -22.03 -38.35
N VAL A 49 3.72 -22.00 -37.06
CA VAL A 49 2.90 -22.51 -35.95
C VAL A 49 1.95 -21.43 -35.46
N ALA A 50 0.65 -21.75 -35.35
CA ALA A 50 -0.32 -20.78 -34.87
C ALA A 50 -0.18 -20.56 -33.34
N ALA A 51 -0.42 -19.33 -32.88
CA ALA A 51 -0.38 -18.99 -31.44
C ALA A 51 -1.31 -19.87 -30.58
N ALA A 52 -2.43 -20.32 -31.15
CA ALA A 52 -3.38 -21.21 -30.49
C ALA A 52 -2.81 -22.62 -30.25
N ASP A 53 -1.89 -23.09 -31.12
CA ASP A 53 -1.25 -24.39 -30.99
C ASP A 53 -0.18 -24.37 -29.89
N LEU A 54 0.52 -23.24 -29.74
CA LEU A 54 1.56 -23.06 -28.72
C LEU A 54 0.97 -22.88 -27.31
N VAL A 55 -0.06 -22.03 -27.20
CA VAL A 55 -0.68 -21.65 -25.90
C VAL A 55 -1.78 -22.62 -25.48
N GLY A 56 -2.40 -23.29 -26.45
CA GLY A 56 -3.59 -24.12 -26.26
C GLY A 56 -4.87 -23.29 -26.06
N PRO A 57 -6.01 -23.97 -25.84
CA PRO A 57 -7.33 -23.33 -25.74
C PRO A 57 -7.53 -22.51 -24.46
N ASP A 58 -6.71 -22.72 -23.43
CA ASP A 58 -6.78 -22.00 -22.15
C ASP A 58 -5.56 -21.08 -21.94
N VAL A 59 -5.64 -19.88 -22.53
CA VAL A 59 -4.65 -18.80 -22.36
C VAL A 59 -4.45 -18.43 -20.88
N ARG A 60 -5.49 -18.55 -20.04
CA ARG A 60 -5.39 -18.17 -18.62
C ARG A 60 -4.64 -19.22 -17.81
N GLY A 61 -4.87 -20.49 -18.09
CA GLY A 61 -4.13 -21.61 -17.52
C GLY A 61 -2.67 -21.58 -17.96
N PHE A 62 -2.40 -21.33 -19.25
CA PHE A 62 -1.05 -21.13 -19.76
C PHE A 62 -0.34 -19.97 -19.07
N ALA A 63 -0.95 -18.78 -19.02
CA ALA A 63 -0.35 -17.62 -18.37
C ALA A 63 -0.03 -17.89 -16.89
N ARG A 64 -0.86 -18.67 -16.18
CA ARG A 64 -0.59 -19.05 -14.79
C ARG A 64 0.62 -19.98 -14.69
N ARG A 65 0.70 -21.03 -15.52
CA ARG A 65 1.87 -21.94 -15.54
C ARG A 65 3.15 -21.21 -15.90
N LEU A 66 3.11 -20.34 -16.91
CA LEU A 66 4.27 -19.57 -17.34
C LEU A 66 4.79 -18.64 -16.23
N ALA A 67 3.88 -18.02 -15.46
CA ALA A 67 4.27 -17.21 -14.30
C ALA A 67 4.87 -18.07 -13.16
N ASP A 68 4.40 -19.30 -12.99
CA ASP A 68 4.88 -20.24 -11.96
C ASP A 68 6.26 -20.80 -12.33
N GLU A 69 6.48 -21.14 -13.61
CA GLU A 69 7.77 -21.60 -14.15
C GLU A 69 8.83 -20.50 -14.12
N ALA A 70 8.44 -19.26 -14.42
CA ALA A 70 9.33 -18.10 -14.34
C ALA A 70 9.66 -17.70 -12.88
N GLY A 71 9.11 -18.40 -11.87
CA GLY A 71 9.42 -18.18 -10.46
C GLY A 71 9.03 -16.78 -9.97
N VAL A 72 8.01 -16.17 -10.57
CA VAL A 72 7.73 -14.75 -10.34
C VAL A 72 7.20 -14.50 -8.92
N GLU A 73 7.84 -13.57 -8.20
CA GLU A 73 7.41 -13.17 -6.86
C GLU A 73 6.03 -12.49 -6.91
N ARG A 74 5.01 -13.24 -6.53
CA ARG A 74 3.68 -12.68 -6.25
C ARG A 74 3.81 -11.75 -5.05
N VAL A 75 3.43 -10.49 -5.18
CA VAL A 75 3.41 -9.56 -4.04
C VAL A 75 2.03 -9.67 -3.40
N PRO A 76 1.83 -10.44 -2.31
CA PRO A 76 0.58 -10.40 -1.59
C PRO A 76 0.39 -8.98 -1.04
N TYR A 77 -0.69 -8.33 -1.48
CA TYR A 77 -1.18 -7.10 -0.88
C TYR A 77 -1.73 -7.44 0.51
N ALA A 78 -0.86 -7.49 1.51
CA ALA A 78 -1.22 -7.75 2.91
C ALA A 78 -1.87 -6.51 3.56
N TYR A 79 -2.92 -5.95 2.93
CA TYR A 79 -3.66 -4.79 3.45
C TYR A 79 -4.34 -5.11 4.78
N ASP A 80 -4.94 -6.29 4.92
CA ASP A 80 -5.65 -6.69 6.14
C ASP A 80 -4.72 -6.79 7.35
N ARG A 81 -3.53 -7.38 7.17
CA ARG A 81 -2.52 -7.40 8.23
C ARG A 81 -2.14 -5.98 8.60
N LEU A 82 -1.79 -5.14 7.63
CA LEU A 82 -1.40 -3.75 7.85
C LEU A 82 -2.45 -2.96 8.67
N LEU A 83 -3.72 -3.05 8.28
CA LEU A 83 -4.84 -2.40 8.98
C LEU A 83 -5.02 -2.93 10.40
N LEU A 84 -4.97 -4.26 10.59
CA LEU A 84 -5.07 -4.88 11.91
C LEU A 84 -3.95 -4.46 12.88
N THR A 85 -2.79 -4.01 12.39
CA THR A 85 -1.74 -3.45 13.27
C THR A 85 -1.81 -1.97 13.54
N ALA A 86 -2.49 -1.20 12.71
CA ALA A 86 -2.62 0.23 12.93
C ALA A 86 -3.63 0.54 14.05
N LEU A 87 -4.68 -0.29 14.17
CA LEU A 87 -5.76 -0.09 15.13
C LEU A 87 -5.33 -0.13 16.61
N PRO A 88 -4.46 -1.06 17.07
CA PRO A 88 -3.97 -1.07 18.45
C PRO A 88 -3.21 0.21 18.82
N GLY A 89 -2.44 0.78 17.88
CA GLY A 89 -1.70 2.01 18.10
C GLY A 89 -2.63 3.21 18.31
N LEU A 90 -3.71 3.29 17.52
CA LEU A 90 -4.75 4.31 17.71
C LEU A 90 -5.45 4.17 19.06
N ALA A 91 -5.82 2.95 19.44
CA ALA A 91 -6.46 2.68 20.73
C ALA A 91 -5.54 3.05 21.92
N PHE A 92 -4.25 2.73 21.82
CA PHE A 92 -3.26 3.07 22.84
C PHE A 92 -3.04 4.58 22.97
N ALA A 93 -2.93 5.29 21.85
CA ALA A 93 -2.81 6.75 21.82
C ALA A 93 -4.02 7.42 22.48
N TYR A 94 -5.22 6.91 22.20
CA TYR A 94 -6.46 7.42 22.78
C TYR A 94 -6.54 7.15 24.28
N ALA A 95 -6.14 5.95 24.73
CA ALA A 95 -6.07 5.62 26.15
C ALA A 95 -5.08 6.52 26.92
N LEU A 96 -3.92 6.82 26.33
CA LEU A 96 -2.95 7.77 26.88
C LEU A 96 -3.53 9.18 27.00
N LEU A 97 -4.21 9.67 25.96
CA LEU A 97 -4.85 10.99 25.97
C LEU A 97 -5.94 11.06 27.04
N TYR A 98 -6.79 10.03 27.13
CA TYR A 98 -7.84 9.96 28.15
C TYR A 98 -7.25 9.91 29.57
N GLY A 99 -6.19 9.13 29.79
CA GLY A 99 -5.49 9.08 31.07
C GLY A 99 -4.81 10.41 31.45
N TYR A 100 -4.30 11.15 30.47
CA TYR A 100 -3.73 12.48 30.69
C TYR A 100 -4.79 13.51 31.08
N ILE A 101 -5.95 13.51 30.40
CA ILE A 101 -7.07 14.41 30.70
C ILE A 101 -7.74 14.06 32.03
N ALA A 102 -7.84 12.76 32.37
CA ALA A 102 -8.47 12.28 33.60
C ALA A 102 -7.54 12.27 34.83
N GLY A 103 -6.25 12.59 34.67
CA GLY A 103 -5.29 12.67 35.76
C GLY A 103 -5.63 13.77 36.77
N PRO A 104 -5.10 13.70 38.01
CA PRO A 104 -5.33 14.73 39.03
C PRO A 104 -4.80 16.07 38.50
N THR A 105 -5.73 16.94 38.13
CA THR A 105 -5.45 18.28 37.65
C THR A 105 -4.59 19.00 38.69
N ALA A 106 -3.39 19.41 38.29
CA ALA A 106 -2.61 20.38 39.04
C ALA A 106 -3.50 21.59 39.41
N PRO A 107 -3.30 22.23 40.57
CA PRO A 107 -4.13 23.35 40.98
C PRO A 107 -4.20 24.41 39.87
N PRO A 108 -5.40 24.98 39.61
CA PRO A 108 -5.60 25.94 38.54
C PRO A 108 -4.95 27.25 38.96
N SER A 109 -3.71 27.51 38.51
CA SER A 109 -3.06 28.78 38.80
C SER A 109 -2.44 29.50 37.61
N ASP A 110 -2.45 28.92 36.40
CA ASP A 110 -2.11 29.65 35.17
C ASP A 110 -2.89 29.06 33.99
N GLU A 111 -3.59 29.91 33.22
CA GLU A 111 -4.14 29.50 31.93
C GLU A 111 -2.98 29.04 31.04
N PRO A 112 -3.01 27.80 30.51
CA PRO A 112 -1.92 27.30 29.70
C PRO A 112 -1.78 28.15 28.45
N SER A 113 -0.59 28.73 28.24
CA SER A 113 -0.31 29.47 27.01
C SER A 113 -0.59 28.62 25.78
N LEU A 114 -1.10 29.22 24.71
CA LEU A 114 -1.37 28.53 23.44
C LEU A 114 -0.14 27.74 22.96
N ALA A 115 1.07 28.29 23.17
CA ALA A 115 2.33 27.64 22.83
C ALA A 115 2.54 26.33 23.62
N ALA A 116 2.24 26.30 24.92
CA ALA A 116 2.33 25.10 25.74
C ALA A 116 1.32 24.03 25.28
N VAL A 117 0.09 24.43 24.94
CA VAL A 117 -0.93 23.53 24.41
C VAL A 117 -0.47 22.90 23.10
N ILE A 118 0.00 23.73 22.15
CA ILE A 118 0.53 23.27 20.85
C ILE A 118 1.72 22.33 21.07
N ALA A 119 2.65 22.66 21.96
CA ALA A 119 3.82 21.83 22.24
C ALA A 119 3.43 20.46 22.80
N THR A 120 2.51 20.40 23.77
CA THR A 120 2.01 19.13 24.32
C THR A 120 1.39 18.25 23.23
N TYR A 121 0.51 18.82 22.38
CA TYR A 121 -0.09 18.07 21.28
C TYR A 121 0.92 17.64 20.22
N ALA A 122 1.91 18.47 19.91
CA ALA A 122 2.98 18.12 18.97
C ALA A 122 3.83 16.95 19.48
N VAL A 123 4.17 16.94 20.77
CA VAL A 123 4.92 15.84 21.41
C VAL A 123 4.12 14.54 21.37
N LEU A 124 2.82 14.58 21.71
CA LEU A 124 1.94 13.42 21.63
C LEU A 124 1.84 12.90 20.20
N ALA A 125 1.64 13.79 19.22
CA ALA A 125 1.58 13.42 17.81
C ALA A 125 2.89 12.76 17.34
N ALA A 126 4.05 13.30 17.74
CA ALA A 126 5.35 12.74 17.41
C ALA A 126 5.56 11.34 18.02
N LEU A 127 5.15 11.12 19.27
CA LEU A 127 5.19 9.82 19.94
C LEU A 127 4.33 8.78 19.22
N VAL A 128 3.11 9.14 18.82
CA VAL A 128 2.20 8.26 18.07
C VAL A 128 2.78 7.92 16.70
N LEU A 129 3.31 8.92 15.99
CA LEU A 129 4.02 8.73 14.72
C LEU A 129 5.20 7.77 14.88
N ALA A 130 6.08 8.02 15.85
CA ALA A 130 7.27 7.22 16.08
C ALA A 130 6.93 5.76 16.44
N THR A 131 6.00 5.55 17.37
CA THR A 131 5.57 4.20 17.78
C THR A 131 4.89 3.44 16.64
N SER A 132 4.06 4.12 15.84
CA SER A 132 3.43 3.55 14.65
C SER A 132 4.47 3.14 13.60
N LEU A 133 5.42 4.02 13.29
CA LEU A 133 6.50 3.73 12.34
C LEU A 133 7.38 2.58 12.81
N VAL A 134 7.77 2.54 14.09
CA VAL A 134 8.55 1.43 14.67
C VAL A 134 7.78 0.12 14.61
N THR A 135 6.49 0.13 14.91
CA THR A 135 5.64 -1.08 14.87
C THR A 135 5.52 -1.62 13.45
N VAL A 136 5.23 -0.73 12.49
CA VAL A 136 5.15 -1.10 11.07
C VAL A 136 6.51 -1.57 10.56
N TRP A 137 7.58 -0.89 10.95
CA TRP A 137 8.94 -1.27 10.59
C TRP A 137 9.23 -2.69 11.10
N PHE A 138 9.06 -2.94 12.40
CA PHE A 138 9.35 -4.24 12.99
C PHE A 138 8.55 -5.37 12.33
N ARG A 139 7.27 -5.11 11.99
CA ARG A 139 6.41 -6.12 11.37
C ARG A 139 6.71 -6.37 9.90
N LEU A 140 7.13 -5.34 9.16
CA LEU A 140 7.37 -5.42 7.71
C LEU A 140 8.84 -5.60 7.35
N ARG A 141 9.74 -5.71 8.33
CA ARG A 141 11.20 -5.85 8.10
C ARG A 141 11.59 -7.03 7.20
N HIS A 142 10.71 -8.02 7.08
CA HIS A 142 10.92 -9.21 6.27
C HIS A 142 10.44 -9.07 4.82
N LEU A 143 9.82 -7.94 4.44
CA LEU A 143 9.34 -7.72 3.08
C LEU A 143 10.38 -6.98 2.24
N PRO A 144 10.57 -7.35 0.96
CA PRO A 144 11.31 -6.52 0.02
C PRO A 144 10.63 -5.16 -0.12
N ALA A 145 11.40 -4.09 -0.40
CA ALA A 145 10.91 -2.71 -0.53
C ALA A 145 10.52 -1.95 0.74
N MET A 146 10.94 -2.45 1.90
CA MET A 146 10.62 -1.85 3.18
C MET A 146 11.05 -0.38 3.38
N PRO A 147 12.30 0.05 3.11
CA PRO A 147 12.72 1.42 3.42
C PRO A 147 11.91 2.49 2.67
N HIS A 148 11.51 2.20 1.43
CA HIS A 148 10.66 3.09 0.64
C HIS A 148 9.23 3.17 1.18
N THR A 149 8.69 2.05 1.68
CA THR A 149 7.36 2.03 2.30
C THR A 149 7.35 2.84 3.58
N VAL A 150 8.39 2.70 4.41
CA VAL A 150 8.54 3.46 5.66
C VAL A 150 8.72 4.95 5.37
N LEU A 151 9.51 5.32 4.37
CA LEU A 151 9.68 6.72 3.98
C LEU A 151 8.39 7.34 3.43
N ALA A 152 7.65 6.60 2.58
CA ALA A 152 6.33 7.03 2.10
C ALA A 152 5.34 7.21 3.25
N MET A 153 5.33 6.30 4.24
CA MET A 153 4.51 6.43 5.45
C MET A 153 4.94 7.61 6.32
N ALA A 154 6.24 7.82 6.52
CA ALA A 154 6.77 8.95 7.29
C ALA A 154 6.37 10.31 6.70
N LEU A 155 6.16 10.40 5.37
CA LEU A 155 5.66 11.59 4.71
C LEU A 155 4.13 11.70 4.75
N LEU A 156 3.43 10.59 4.47
CA LEU A 156 1.98 10.60 4.32
C LEU A 156 1.21 10.63 5.65
N LEU A 157 1.75 10.06 6.73
CA LEU A 157 1.07 10.10 8.03
C LEU A 157 0.97 11.53 8.58
N PRO A 158 2.05 12.35 8.61
CA PRO A 158 1.93 13.75 9.04
C PRO A 158 0.97 14.55 8.17
N LEU A 159 1.00 14.34 6.85
CA LEU A 159 0.07 15.00 5.93
C LEU A 159 -1.39 14.61 6.20
N ALA A 160 -1.65 13.32 6.42
CA ALA A 160 -2.98 12.84 6.78
C ALA A 160 -3.43 13.39 8.13
N GLY A 161 -2.54 13.48 9.11
CA GLY A 161 -2.82 14.11 10.40
C GLY A 161 -3.15 15.60 10.26
N ALA A 162 -2.38 16.33 9.45
CA ALA A 162 -2.59 17.75 9.18
C ALA A 162 -3.93 18.02 8.47
N LEU A 163 -4.40 17.09 7.62
CA LEU A 163 -5.70 17.17 6.96
C LEU A 163 -6.86 16.69 7.86
N ALA A 164 -6.64 15.64 8.65
CA ALA A 164 -7.65 15.10 9.55
C ALA A 164 -7.98 16.11 10.67
N THR A 165 -6.96 16.77 11.23
CA THR A 165 -7.14 17.71 12.35
C THR A 165 -8.21 18.79 12.11
N PRO A 166 -8.17 19.59 11.02
CA PRO A 166 -9.21 20.60 10.78
C PRO A 166 -10.58 19.97 10.52
N VAL A 167 -10.65 18.77 9.93
CA VAL A 167 -11.92 18.05 9.74
C VAL A 167 -12.51 17.64 11.08
N THR A 168 -11.69 17.09 11.99
CA THR A 168 -12.14 16.72 13.34
C THR A 168 -12.53 17.95 14.15
N VAL A 169 -11.77 19.05 14.06
CA VAL A 169 -12.09 20.32 14.73
C VAL A 169 -13.41 20.90 14.20
N ALA A 170 -13.61 20.89 12.89
CA ALA A 170 -14.87 21.33 12.28
C ALA A 170 -16.05 20.48 12.75
N PHE A 171 -15.88 19.15 12.79
CA PHE A 171 -16.88 18.24 13.34
C PHE A 171 -17.18 18.54 14.81
N ALA A 172 -16.15 18.67 15.65
CA ALA A 172 -16.28 18.99 17.07
C ALA A 172 -17.04 20.30 17.28
N ALA A 173 -16.78 21.32 16.46
CA ALA A 173 -17.51 22.59 16.51
C ALA A 173 -19.02 22.42 16.23
N THR A 174 -19.41 21.53 15.30
CA THR A 174 -20.84 21.26 15.03
C THR A 174 -21.58 20.58 16.19
N VAL A 175 -20.86 19.94 17.10
CA VAL A 175 -21.41 19.25 18.28
C VAL A 175 -21.08 19.97 19.58
N ASN A 176 -20.73 21.27 19.50
CA ASN A 176 -20.35 22.11 20.64
C ASN A 176 -19.27 21.48 21.54
N TYR A 177 -18.29 20.79 20.92
CA TYR A 177 -17.19 20.13 21.62
C TYR A 177 -17.67 19.13 22.70
N SER A 178 -18.77 18.44 22.44
CA SER A 178 -19.32 17.45 23.36
C SER A 178 -18.38 16.26 23.56
N ASN A 179 -18.08 15.95 24.82
CA ASN A 179 -17.31 14.75 25.20
C ASN A 179 -18.19 13.48 25.33
N ALA A 180 -19.39 13.49 24.74
CA ALA A 180 -20.25 12.33 24.75
C ALA A 180 -19.59 11.14 24.01
N LEU A 181 -19.71 9.94 24.58
CA LEU A 181 -19.14 8.71 24.01
C LEU A 181 -19.41 8.50 22.50
N PRO A 182 -20.63 8.77 21.95
CA PRO A 182 -20.84 8.64 20.50
C PRO A 182 -20.04 9.66 19.67
N VAL A 183 -19.81 10.88 20.17
CA VAL A 183 -18.99 11.89 19.47
C VAL A 183 -17.55 11.44 19.40
N LEU A 184 -17.01 10.98 20.54
CA LEU A 184 -15.65 10.43 20.64
C LEU A 184 -15.43 9.23 19.72
N ALA A 185 -16.45 8.36 19.58
CA ALA A 185 -16.41 7.23 18.66
C ALA A 185 -16.32 7.69 17.19
N ILE A 186 -17.02 8.76 16.82
CA ILE A 186 -16.96 9.33 15.46
C ILE A 186 -15.59 9.97 15.21
N GLU A 187 -15.05 10.73 16.17
CA GLU A 187 -13.70 11.31 16.04
C GLU A 187 -12.63 10.23 15.87
N CYS A 188 -12.72 9.14 16.66
CA CYS A 188 -11.89 7.96 16.49
C CYS A 188 -12.02 7.36 15.08
N ALA A 189 -13.25 7.24 14.56
CA ALA A 189 -13.51 6.69 13.24
C ALA A 189 -12.93 7.57 12.12
N LEU A 190 -13.05 8.90 12.24
CA LEU A 190 -12.46 9.86 11.28
C LEU A 190 -10.94 9.74 11.25
N MET A 191 -10.30 9.69 12.42
CA MET A 191 -8.85 9.52 12.51
C MET A 191 -8.40 8.16 11.96
N GLY A 192 -9.15 7.09 12.29
CA GLY A 192 -8.91 5.75 11.76
C GLY A 192 -9.02 5.69 10.24
N ALA A 193 -10.02 6.35 9.65
CA ALA A 193 -10.20 6.44 8.21
C ALA A 193 -9.05 7.20 7.52
N ALA A 194 -8.60 8.32 8.10
CA ALA A 194 -7.46 9.07 7.59
C ALA A 194 -6.17 8.23 7.62
N LEU A 195 -5.92 7.52 8.73
CA LEU A 195 -4.76 6.64 8.87
C LEU A 195 -4.81 5.46 7.88
N ALA A 196 -5.96 4.81 7.74
CA ALA A 196 -6.18 3.74 6.78
C ALA A 196 -5.93 4.22 5.34
N GLY A 197 -6.47 5.38 4.98
CA GLY A 197 -6.24 6.01 3.67
C GLY A 197 -4.76 6.28 3.42
N ALA A 198 -4.05 6.85 4.39
CA ALA A 198 -2.62 7.12 4.31
C ALA A 198 -1.80 5.85 4.09
N ILE A 199 -2.09 4.77 4.83
CA ILE A 199 -1.42 3.47 4.69
C ILE A 199 -1.66 2.88 3.29
N VAL A 200 -2.91 2.90 2.83
CA VAL A 200 -3.29 2.36 1.51
C VAL A 200 -2.57 3.14 0.40
N LEU A 201 -2.54 4.47 0.51
CA LEU A 201 -1.88 5.34 -0.45
C LEU A 201 -0.36 5.16 -0.42
N ALA A 202 0.26 5.08 0.76
CA ALA A 202 1.69 4.84 0.93
C ALA A 202 2.12 3.54 0.27
N ARG A 203 1.36 2.46 0.49
CA ARG A 203 1.60 1.16 -0.14
C ARG A 203 1.46 1.26 -1.67
N ARG A 204 0.43 1.95 -2.16
CA ARG A 204 0.19 2.13 -3.60
C ARG A 204 1.30 2.94 -4.27
N TRP A 205 1.84 3.96 -3.59
CA TRP A 205 2.98 4.75 -4.07
C TRP A 205 4.27 3.94 -4.07
N ALA A 206 4.57 3.23 -2.98
CA ALA A 206 5.74 2.37 -2.88
C ALA A 206 5.79 1.34 -4.02
N LEU A 207 4.65 0.74 -4.37
CA LEU A 207 4.58 -0.25 -5.45
C LEU A 207 4.65 0.36 -6.87
N ARG A 208 4.35 1.65 -7.03
CA ARG A 208 4.49 2.36 -8.31
C ARG A 208 5.94 2.79 -8.57
N GLY A 209 6.63 3.33 -7.56
CA GLY A 209 8.02 3.82 -7.70
C GLY A 209 9.06 2.72 -7.93
N TRP A 210 8.75 1.49 -7.53
CA TRP A 210 9.62 0.32 -7.76
C TRP A 210 9.60 -0.17 -9.22
N ALA A 211 8.56 0.15 -9.98
CA ALA A 211 8.46 -0.22 -11.39
C ALA A 211 9.36 0.64 -12.32
N SER A 212 9.85 1.77 -11.82
CA SER A 212 10.61 2.75 -12.59
C SER A 212 12.12 2.66 -12.44
N ILE A 213 12.66 1.81 -11.55
CA ILE A 213 14.11 1.61 -11.45
C ILE A 213 14.52 0.71 -12.63
N PRO A 214 15.26 1.23 -13.63
CA PRO A 214 15.78 0.40 -14.71
C PRO A 214 16.66 -0.68 -14.07
N ALA A 215 16.42 -1.96 -14.40
CA ALA A 215 17.29 -3.03 -13.94
C ALA A 215 18.74 -2.65 -14.33
N PRO A 216 19.69 -2.68 -13.39
CA PRO A 216 21.09 -2.48 -13.73
C PRO A 216 21.41 -3.50 -14.80
N HIS A 217 21.78 -3.00 -15.97
CA HIS A 217 22.25 -3.78 -17.10
C HIS A 217 23.45 -4.52 -16.53
N LEU A 218 23.27 -5.80 -16.21
CA LEU A 218 24.37 -6.69 -15.95
C LEU A 218 25.06 -6.82 -17.30
N SER A 219 25.94 -5.85 -17.58
CA SER A 219 26.96 -5.96 -18.59
C SER A 219 27.72 -7.21 -18.20
N ALA A 220 27.40 -8.31 -18.87
CA ALA A 220 28.21 -9.50 -18.86
C ALA A 220 29.58 -9.03 -19.34
N THR A 221 30.48 -8.78 -18.39
CA THR A 221 31.89 -8.62 -18.64
C THR A 221 32.36 -9.98 -19.14
N GLN A 222 32.19 -10.22 -20.44
CA GLN A 222 32.99 -11.18 -21.17
C GLN A 222 34.38 -10.56 -21.29
N ALA A 223 35.31 -11.03 -20.46
CA ALA A 223 36.74 -11.01 -20.70
C ALA A 223 37.37 -12.09 -19.81
#